data_AF-A0A1F9TFH6-F1
#
_entry.id   AF-A0A1F9TFH6-F1
#
_cell.length_a   1.000
_cell.length_b   1.000
_cell.length_c   1.000
_cell.angle_alpha   90.00
_cell.angle_beta   90.00
_cell.angle_gamma   90.00
#
_symmetry.space_group_name_H-M   'P 1'
#
loop_
_entity.id
_entity.type
_entity.pdbx_description
1 polymer ?
#
loop_
_entity_poly.entity_id
_entity_poly.type
_entity_poly.pdbx_seq_one_letter_code
_entity_poly.pdbx_strand_id
1 'polypeptide(L)'
;MKKWQVLLAALLLASGVSFRVLQQRRASGQAELPPVHVLPGGQVLPEDTTQYYVPEEFLSVPPRSGAPTAYGALPTIKNGVYDRGLCQGGSLNEILSSHGRLWGYTARHASFRPAETEKMYGVLGRYLSCVGLARRSPSYCDYLPGLDSGASVKLDRFGTPNARCREFYTDVSFPGFAAGREKSDEPCRLVLAGSNLSEGRRVPGREFCEAAAAGQEGLCDKFAPSISREELAQCRRFLPARKDDCGSDGECLSRLAVYEAMKAGDAAACPEDYRGQCGAFLSGSEASCSVLLVKLGADYCEYLAGAQKRARGYAGLSPEELKEALANDAEAKVLAAREEAESKKVTEELNKRVRRMMGRE
;
A
#
# COMPACT_ATOMS: atom_id res chain seq x y z
N MET A 1 58.05 -8.03 28.32
CA MET A 1 56.59 -8.24 28.42
C MET A 1 56.19 -9.29 27.39
N LYS A 2 55.49 -10.36 27.81
CA LYS A 2 55.34 -11.58 27.01
C LYS A 2 54.26 -11.36 25.92
N LYS A 3 54.58 -11.62 24.65
CA LYS A 3 53.70 -11.41 23.47
C LYS A 3 52.28 -12.00 23.63
N TRP A 4 52.14 -13.03 24.46
CA TRP A 4 50.86 -13.62 24.84
C TRP A 4 49.94 -12.68 25.64
N GLN A 5 50.47 -11.77 26.44
CA GLN A 5 49.67 -10.81 27.23
C GLN A 5 48.99 -9.77 26.33
N VAL A 6 49.61 -9.40 25.20
CA VAL A 6 49.04 -8.47 24.23
C VAL A 6 47.91 -9.11 23.43
N LEU A 7 48.07 -10.39 23.05
CA LEU A 7 47.01 -11.16 22.38
C LEU A 7 45.80 -11.39 23.29
N LEU A 8 46.02 -11.69 24.57
CA LEU A 8 44.94 -11.83 25.55
C LEU A 8 44.19 -10.51 25.79
N ALA A 9 44.91 -9.39 25.84
CA ALA A 9 44.29 -8.07 25.96
C ALA A 9 43.47 -7.68 24.72
N ALA A 10 43.97 -7.99 23.51
CA ALA A 10 43.24 -7.75 22.27
C ALA A 10 41.97 -8.62 22.14
N LEU A 11 42.05 -9.89 22.57
CA LEU A 11 40.90 -10.80 22.56
C LEU A 11 39.82 -10.34 23.56
N LEU A 12 40.23 -9.90 24.75
CA LEU A 12 39.33 -9.35 25.77
C LEU A 12 38.64 -8.07 25.30
N LEU A 13 39.37 -7.18 24.61
CA LEU A 13 38.79 -5.97 24.02
C LEU A 13 37.78 -6.30 22.90
N ALA A 14 38.09 -7.26 22.02
CA ALA A 14 37.17 -7.69 20.98
C ALA A 14 35.88 -8.29 21.56
N SER A 15 35.98 -9.15 22.59
CA SER A 15 34.82 -9.71 23.28
C SER A 15 34.00 -8.66 24.04
N GLY A 16 34.63 -7.62 24.58
CA GLY A 16 33.93 -6.51 25.24
C GLY A 16 33.11 -5.65 24.27
N VAL A 17 33.62 -5.43 23.06
CA VAL A 17 32.88 -4.71 22.00
C VAL A 17 31.70 -5.54 21.49
N SER A 18 31.89 -6.84 21.25
CA SER A 18 30.80 -7.74 20.85
C SER A 18 29.70 -7.83 21.92
N PHE A 19 30.07 -7.86 23.20
CA PHE A 19 29.12 -7.88 24.31
C PHE A 19 28.35 -6.56 24.46
N ARG A 20 28.99 -5.41 24.23
CA ARG A 20 28.30 -4.10 24.21
C ARG A 20 27.32 -3.96 23.04
N VAL A 21 27.68 -4.48 21.85
CA VAL A 21 26.77 -4.47 20.69
C VAL A 21 25.57 -5.39 20.91
N LEU A 22 25.75 -6.54 21.57
CA LEU A 22 24.66 -7.43 21.98
C LEU A 22 23.78 -6.84 23.09
N GLN A 23 24.37 -6.14 24.06
CA GLN A 23 23.60 -5.40 25.07
C GLN A 23 22.82 -4.23 24.47
N GLN A 24 23.39 -3.48 23.51
CA GLN A 24 22.67 -2.43 22.79
C GLN A 24 21.49 -2.99 21.97
N ARG A 25 21.64 -4.16 21.35
CA ARG A 25 20.54 -4.83 20.63
C ARG A 25 19.44 -5.39 21.55
N ARG A 26 19.77 -5.76 22.79
CA ARG A 26 18.76 -6.14 23.80
C ARG A 26 18.07 -4.92 24.42
N ALA A 27 18.80 -3.83 24.65
CA ALA A 27 18.24 -2.57 25.16
C ALA A 27 17.28 -1.89 24.16
N SER A 28 17.43 -2.14 22.85
CA SER A 28 16.48 -1.66 21.83
C SER A 28 15.33 -2.63 21.53
N GLY A 29 15.27 -3.80 22.18
CA GLY A 29 14.28 -4.85 21.89
C GLY A 29 13.28 -5.16 22.99
N GLN A 30 13.51 -4.73 24.24
CA GLN A 30 12.59 -4.95 25.36
C GLN A 30 12.72 -3.82 26.39
N ALA A 31 11.75 -2.92 26.41
CA ALA A 31 11.48 -2.10 27.59
C ALA A 31 9.97 -2.18 27.87
N GLU A 32 9.63 -2.93 28.92
CA GLU A 32 8.40 -2.71 29.68
C GLU A 32 8.38 -1.25 30.13
N LEU A 33 7.25 -0.58 29.88
CA LEU A 33 6.99 0.81 30.27
C LEU A 33 6.98 0.96 31.80
N PRO A 34 7.87 1.80 32.40
CA PRO A 34 7.70 2.30 33.75
C PRO A 34 7.01 3.68 33.74
N PRO A 35 6.45 4.11 34.88
CA PRO A 35 5.43 5.16 34.94
C PRO A 35 6.00 6.55 34.70
N VAL A 36 5.24 7.37 33.98
CA VAL A 36 5.56 8.75 33.62
C VAL A 36 5.46 9.65 34.86
N HIS A 37 6.62 10.09 35.38
CA HIS A 37 6.72 11.30 36.18
C HIS A 37 7.16 12.47 35.29
N VAL A 38 6.32 13.50 35.29
CA VAL A 38 6.38 14.76 34.55
C VAL A 38 7.54 15.63 35.05
N LEU A 39 8.31 16.25 34.13
CA LEU A 39 9.05 17.52 34.30
C LEU A 39 9.36 18.11 32.88
N PRO A 40 9.63 19.42 32.74
CA PRO A 40 8.86 20.30 31.86
C PRO A 40 9.67 20.90 30.69
N GLY A 41 8.95 21.41 29.68
CA GLY A 41 9.47 22.42 28.76
C GLY A 41 9.76 21.94 27.33
N GLY A 42 8.72 21.60 26.59
CA GLY A 42 8.72 21.49 25.13
C GLY A 42 7.29 21.66 24.67
N GLN A 43 7.02 22.70 23.86
CA GLN A 43 5.68 23.20 23.55
C GLN A 43 4.73 22.08 23.12
N VAL A 44 3.60 22.00 23.84
CA VAL A 44 2.44 21.19 23.53
C VAL A 44 1.84 21.72 22.23
N LEU A 45 1.83 20.89 21.18
CA LEU A 45 0.91 21.10 20.05
C LEU A 45 -0.52 21.03 20.60
N PRO A 46 -1.43 21.93 20.19
CA PRO A 46 -2.79 21.97 20.75
C PRO A 46 -3.49 20.60 20.60
N GLU A 47 -4.03 20.09 21.70
CA GLU A 47 -4.68 18.78 21.83
C GLU A 47 -5.94 18.58 20.95
N ASP A 48 -6.31 19.56 20.13
CA ASP A 48 -7.57 19.56 19.37
C ASP A 48 -7.45 19.15 17.88
N THR A 49 -6.33 18.56 17.42
CA THR A 49 -6.19 18.15 16.00
C THR A 49 -5.97 16.66 15.74
N THR A 50 -5.95 15.80 16.75
CA THR A 50 -5.83 14.34 16.55
C THR A 50 -6.78 13.50 17.40
N GLN A 51 -7.94 14.05 17.76
CA GLN A 51 -9.07 13.18 18.13
C GLN A 51 -9.60 12.51 16.86
N TYR A 52 -9.06 11.33 16.56
CA TYR A 52 -9.69 10.39 15.64
C TYR A 52 -11.05 9.98 16.22
N TYR A 53 -12.08 10.76 15.92
CA TYR A 53 -13.45 10.34 16.11
C TYR A 53 -13.68 9.16 15.16
N VAL A 54 -13.64 7.94 15.72
CA VAL A 54 -14.14 6.74 15.07
C VAL A 54 -15.58 6.58 15.58
N PRO A 55 -16.60 6.93 14.79
CA PRO A 55 -17.98 6.72 15.19
C PRO A 55 -18.20 5.24 15.51
N GLU A 56 -18.94 4.93 16.58
CA GLU A 56 -19.25 3.53 16.98
C GLU A 56 -19.96 2.73 15.87
N GLU A 57 -20.51 3.41 14.87
CA GLU A 57 -21.07 2.85 13.62
C GLU A 57 -20.05 2.03 12.81
N PHE A 58 -18.74 2.22 13.04
CA PHE A 58 -17.63 1.49 12.40
C PHE A 58 -17.19 0.22 13.14
N LEU A 59 -17.96 -0.23 14.14
CA LEU A 59 -17.60 -1.39 14.97
C LEU A 59 -18.16 -2.74 14.51
N SER A 60 -19.01 -2.82 13.48
CA SER A 60 -19.65 -4.12 13.19
C SER A 60 -20.01 -4.46 11.73
N VAL A 61 -19.79 -3.60 10.73
CA VAL A 61 -20.09 -3.96 9.33
C VAL A 61 -19.10 -3.29 8.37
N PRO A 62 -18.52 -3.98 7.37
CA PRO A 62 -17.82 -3.29 6.27
C PRO A 62 -18.77 -2.27 5.64
N PRO A 63 -18.30 -1.06 5.28
CA PRO A 63 -19.17 0.02 4.86
C PRO A 63 -20.00 -0.42 3.64
N ARG A 64 -21.33 -0.38 3.78
CA ARG A 64 -22.25 -0.52 2.64
C ARG A 64 -21.88 0.55 1.62
N SER A 65 -21.76 0.11 0.37
CA SER A 65 -21.55 0.89 -0.86
C SER A 65 -22.02 2.36 -0.73
N GLY A 66 -21.09 3.26 -0.45
CA GLY A 66 -21.44 4.67 -0.19
C GLY A 66 -20.32 5.43 0.51
N ALA A 67 -19.07 5.09 0.19
CA ALA A 67 -17.89 5.70 0.76
C ALA A 67 -17.92 7.21 0.40
N PRO A 68 -18.01 8.16 1.37
CA PRO A 68 -18.25 9.59 1.07
C PRO A 68 -17.17 10.22 0.19
N THR A 69 -17.60 11.17 -0.64
CA THR A 69 -16.93 11.67 -1.86
C THR A 69 -15.99 12.86 -1.65
N ALA A 70 -15.64 13.21 -0.41
CA ALA A 70 -14.78 14.34 -0.09
C ALA A 70 -13.42 13.90 0.47
N TYR A 71 -12.47 14.85 0.55
CA TYR A 71 -11.25 14.71 1.36
C TYR A 71 -11.60 14.13 2.73
N GLY A 72 -11.00 12.99 3.07
CA GLY A 72 -11.26 12.28 4.32
C GLY A 72 -10.33 11.08 4.44
N ALA A 73 -10.05 10.67 5.68
CA ALA A 73 -9.23 9.49 5.94
C ALA A 73 -9.88 8.24 5.31
N LEU A 74 -9.05 7.39 4.71
CA LEU A 74 -9.51 6.03 4.38
C LEU A 74 -9.84 5.30 5.69
N PRO A 75 -10.92 4.50 5.72
CA PRO A 75 -11.25 3.77 6.92
C PRO A 75 -10.12 2.81 7.30
N THR A 76 -9.71 2.85 8.57
CA THR A 76 -8.68 1.96 9.11
C THR A 76 -9.10 0.51 8.95
N ILE A 77 -8.18 -0.32 8.43
CA ILE A 77 -8.42 -1.74 8.22
C ILE A 77 -8.02 -2.47 9.50
N LYS A 78 -9.02 -3.00 10.22
CA LYS A 78 -8.82 -3.67 11.51
C LYS A 78 -8.23 -5.07 11.33
N ASN A 79 -6.91 -5.16 11.18
CA ASN A 79 -6.16 -6.41 11.13
C ASN A 79 -4.67 -6.14 11.40
N GLY A 80 -4.05 -6.89 12.31
CA GLY A 80 -2.67 -6.65 12.73
C GLY A 80 -1.61 -6.79 11.63
N VAL A 81 -1.94 -7.35 10.46
CA VAL A 81 -1.08 -7.31 9.27
C VAL A 81 -0.94 -5.88 8.72
N TYR A 82 -1.99 -5.05 8.85
CA TYR A 82 -2.05 -3.68 8.37
C TYR A 82 -1.40 -2.67 9.31
N ASP A 83 -1.23 -3.04 10.58
CA ASP A 83 -0.58 -2.23 11.62
C ASP A 83 0.93 -2.54 11.76
N ARG A 84 1.46 -3.50 11.00
CA ARG A 84 2.90 -3.75 10.96
C ARG A 84 3.60 -2.65 10.18
N GLY A 85 4.58 -2.00 10.82
CA GLY A 85 5.43 -1.02 10.17
C GLY A 85 6.13 -1.61 8.94
N LEU A 86 5.81 -1.06 7.77
CA LEU A 86 6.37 -1.51 6.49
C LEU A 86 7.71 -0.83 6.20
N CYS A 87 7.92 0.39 6.73
CA CYS A 87 9.20 1.09 6.78
C CYS A 87 9.19 2.20 7.85
N GLN A 88 10.19 3.09 7.85
CA GLN A 88 10.22 4.27 8.74
C GLN A 88 9.01 5.21 8.56
N GLY A 89 8.29 5.09 7.44
CA GLY A 89 7.05 5.83 7.14
C GLY A 89 5.77 5.18 7.68
N GLY A 90 5.87 4.09 8.43
CA GLY A 90 4.74 3.56 9.18
C GLY A 90 4.10 2.27 8.66
N SER A 91 2.97 1.90 9.26
CA SER A 91 2.12 0.77 8.90
C SER A 91 1.26 1.05 7.65
N LEU A 92 0.64 0.02 7.04
CA LEU A 92 -0.27 0.26 5.90
C LEU A 92 -1.43 1.18 6.30
N ASN A 93 -1.97 1.01 7.50
CA ASN A 93 -3.01 1.90 8.02
C ASN A 93 -2.50 3.34 8.16
N GLU A 94 -1.26 3.54 8.60
CA GLU A 94 -0.63 4.88 8.68
C GLU A 94 -0.42 5.50 7.29
N ILE A 95 -0.04 4.70 6.30
CA ILE A 95 0.07 5.16 4.91
C ILE A 95 -1.31 5.53 4.36
N LEU A 96 -2.35 4.71 4.58
CA LEU A 96 -3.72 4.99 4.14
C LEU A 96 -4.32 6.21 4.83
N SER A 97 -4.05 6.40 6.13
CA SER A 97 -4.56 7.53 6.89
C SER A 97 -3.87 8.85 6.53
N SER A 98 -2.56 8.83 6.23
CA SER A 98 -1.77 10.05 5.96
C SER A 98 -2.11 10.73 4.64
N HIS A 99 -2.72 10.03 3.68
CA HIS A 99 -3.02 10.57 2.34
C HIS A 99 -4.53 10.77 2.11
N GLY A 100 -5.38 10.32 3.02
CA GLY A 100 -6.84 10.35 2.82
C GLY A 100 -7.30 9.58 1.58
N ARG A 101 -8.48 9.94 1.05
CA ARG A 101 -9.11 9.34 -0.15
C ARG A 101 -8.44 9.70 -1.48
N LEU A 102 -7.43 10.58 -1.51
CA LEU A 102 -6.68 10.92 -2.72
C LEU A 102 -5.18 10.76 -2.43
N TRP A 103 -4.55 9.73 -2.98
CA TRP A 103 -3.12 9.48 -2.84
C TRP A 103 -2.28 10.05 -3.98
N GLY A 104 -0.98 10.23 -3.71
CA GLY A 104 0.04 10.54 -4.70
C GLY A 104 -0.10 11.96 -5.27
N TYR A 105 0.02 12.13 -6.58
CA TYR A 105 0.00 13.45 -7.24
C TYR A 105 -1.22 14.31 -6.87
N THR A 106 -2.37 13.66 -6.61
CA THR A 106 -3.64 14.32 -6.27
C THR A 106 -3.84 14.51 -4.76
N ALA A 107 -2.95 13.97 -3.93
CA ALA A 107 -2.94 14.23 -2.50
C ALA A 107 -2.52 15.67 -2.23
N ARG A 108 -3.21 16.31 -1.28
CA ARG A 108 -2.95 17.70 -0.87
C ARG A 108 -1.49 17.91 -0.40
N HIS A 109 -0.85 16.84 0.09
CA HIS A 109 0.40 16.90 0.85
C HIS A 109 1.39 15.74 0.56
N ALA A 110 1.54 15.24 -0.67
CA ALA A 110 2.76 14.52 -1.11
C ALA A 110 2.72 14.24 -2.63
N SER A 111 3.41 15.06 -3.44
CA SER A 111 3.37 14.94 -4.89
C SER A 111 4.29 13.82 -5.41
N PHE A 112 3.82 12.58 -5.28
CA PHE A 112 4.25 11.52 -6.19
C PHE A 112 3.97 11.97 -7.62
N ARG A 113 4.80 11.52 -8.56
CA ARG A 113 4.52 11.73 -9.99
C ARG A 113 3.27 10.92 -10.39
N PRO A 114 2.60 11.27 -11.49
CA PRO A 114 1.46 10.49 -11.99
C PRO A 114 1.79 9.01 -12.15
N ALA A 115 2.95 8.66 -12.73
CA ALA A 115 3.38 7.27 -12.89
C ALA A 115 3.68 6.55 -11.56
N GLU A 116 4.26 7.26 -10.58
CA GLU A 116 4.50 6.74 -9.22
C GLU A 116 3.16 6.46 -8.52
N THR A 117 2.19 7.36 -8.69
CA THR A 117 0.84 7.24 -8.16
C THR A 117 0.09 6.07 -8.78
N GLU A 118 0.13 5.93 -10.10
CA GLU A 118 -0.50 4.81 -10.81
C GLU A 118 0.09 3.46 -10.35
N LYS A 119 1.42 3.37 -10.24
CA LYS A 119 2.09 2.15 -9.77
C LYS A 119 1.67 1.81 -8.34
N MET A 120 1.62 2.80 -7.44
CA MET A 120 1.15 2.60 -6.06
C MET A 120 -0.28 2.08 -5.98
N TYR A 121 -1.21 2.70 -6.71
CA TYR A 121 -2.59 2.21 -6.76
C TYR A 121 -2.70 0.83 -7.40
N GLY A 122 -1.86 0.52 -8.38
CA GLY A 122 -1.77 -0.81 -8.98
C GLY A 122 -1.38 -1.87 -7.94
N VAL A 123 -0.32 -1.63 -7.15
CA VAL A 123 0.13 -2.57 -6.12
C VAL A 123 -0.88 -2.65 -4.97
N LEU A 124 -1.42 -1.52 -4.50
CA LEU A 124 -2.41 -1.47 -3.44
C LEU A 124 -3.72 -2.17 -3.85
N GLY A 125 -4.16 -1.98 -5.10
CA GLY A 125 -5.29 -2.69 -5.70
C GLY A 125 -5.09 -4.19 -5.75
N ARG A 126 -3.90 -4.66 -6.15
CA ARG A 126 -3.56 -6.09 -6.13
C ARG A 126 -3.52 -6.66 -4.71
N TYR A 127 -3.01 -5.90 -3.76
CA TYR A 127 -2.95 -6.34 -2.36
C TYR A 127 -4.36 -6.48 -1.76
N LEU A 128 -5.21 -5.45 -1.91
CA LEU A 128 -6.58 -5.48 -1.40
C LEU A 128 -7.45 -6.50 -2.14
N SER A 129 -7.24 -6.72 -3.43
CA SER A 129 -7.92 -7.80 -4.15
C SER A 129 -7.45 -9.17 -3.67
N CYS A 130 -6.16 -9.36 -3.40
CA CYS A 130 -5.63 -10.59 -2.81
C CYS A 130 -6.27 -10.90 -1.44
N VAL A 131 -6.37 -9.90 -0.55
CA VAL A 131 -7.04 -10.07 0.75
C VAL A 131 -8.53 -10.34 0.56
N GLY A 132 -9.18 -9.60 -0.34
CA GLY A 132 -10.57 -9.85 -0.72
C GLY A 132 -10.78 -11.28 -1.19
N LEU A 133 -9.88 -11.84 -2.00
CA LEU A 133 -9.94 -13.21 -2.51
C LEU A 133 -9.74 -14.25 -1.40
N ALA A 134 -8.83 -14.01 -0.45
CA ALA A 134 -8.70 -14.86 0.74
C ALA A 134 -9.99 -14.90 1.57
N ARG A 135 -10.69 -13.76 1.64
CA ARG A 135 -11.90 -13.57 2.45
C ARG A 135 -13.22 -13.74 1.67
N ARG A 136 -13.15 -14.04 0.37
CA ARG A 136 -14.29 -14.09 -0.57
C ARG A 136 -15.18 -12.85 -0.48
N SER A 137 -14.56 -11.68 -0.42
CA SER A 137 -15.26 -10.41 -0.22
C SER A 137 -14.67 -9.31 -1.12
N PRO A 138 -15.40 -8.84 -2.15
CA PRO A 138 -14.94 -7.77 -3.02
C PRO A 138 -14.99 -6.39 -2.33
N SER A 139 -15.63 -6.26 -1.16
CA SER A 139 -15.73 -4.99 -0.44
C SER A 139 -14.40 -4.50 0.12
N TYR A 140 -13.36 -5.34 0.15
CA TYR A 140 -12.00 -4.88 0.44
C TYR A 140 -11.47 -3.88 -0.60
N CYS A 141 -12.03 -3.87 -1.82
CA CYS A 141 -11.73 -2.83 -2.79
C CYS A 141 -12.37 -1.47 -2.43
N ASP A 142 -13.38 -1.43 -1.55
CA ASP A 142 -14.04 -0.19 -1.14
C ASP A 142 -13.19 0.66 -0.18
N TYR A 143 -12.06 0.12 0.29
CA TYR A 143 -10.99 0.88 0.90
C TYR A 143 -10.20 1.73 -0.10
N LEU A 144 -10.45 1.60 -1.41
CA LEU A 144 -9.81 2.40 -2.45
C LEU A 144 -10.72 3.49 -3.01
N PRO A 145 -10.12 4.58 -3.54
CA PRO A 145 -10.89 5.66 -4.17
C PRO A 145 -11.68 5.17 -5.39
N GLY A 146 -12.96 5.57 -5.45
CA GLY A 146 -13.89 5.26 -6.53
C GLY A 146 -14.23 6.47 -7.41
N LEU A 147 -15.40 6.43 -8.06
CA LEU A 147 -15.91 7.52 -8.89
C LEU A 147 -16.14 8.78 -8.04
N ASP A 148 -15.66 9.91 -8.55
CA ASP A 148 -15.85 11.22 -7.94
C ASP A 148 -16.81 12.06 -8.79
N SER A 149 -17.90 12.52 -8.17
CA SER A 149 -18.85 13.46 -8.77
C SER A 149 -18.57 14.93 -8.41
N GLY A 150 -17.52 15.21 -7.61
CA GLY A 150 -17.27 16.49 -6.95
C GLY A 150 -15.83 17.04 -7.00
N ALA A 151 -14.78 16.27 -7.29
CA ALA A 151 -13.44 16.85 -7.50
C ALA A 151 -13.21 17.39 -8.92
N SER A 152 -12.28 18.33 -9.01
CA SER A 152 -11.75 18.93 -10.23
C SER A 152 -11.07 17.95 -11.20
N VAL A 153 -10.93 16.67 -10.83
CA VAL A 153 -10.39 15.61 -11.67
C VAL A 153 -11.49 14.58 -11.93
N LYS A 154 -12.05 14.60 -13.15
CA LYS A 154 -12.96 13.54 -13.62
C LYS A 154 -12.15 12.25 -13.81
N LEU A 155 -12.30 11.31 -12.89
CA LEU A 155 -11.79 9.95 -13.08
C LEU A 155 -12.86 9.15 -13.83
N ASP A 156 -12.47 8.51 -14.93
CA ASP A 156 -13.35 7.59 -15.66
C ASP A 156 -13.75 6.40 -14.77
N ARG A 157 -14.95 5.86 -14.95
CA ARG A 157 -15.54 4.77 -14.15
C ARG A 157 -14.62 3.55 -14.08
N PHE A 158 -13.94 3.24 -15.17
CA PHE A 158 -13.00 2.12 -15.28
C PHE A 158 -11.56 2.51 -14.92
N GLY A 159 -11.26 3.81 -14.77
CA GLY A 159 -9.94 4.33 -14.42
C GLY A 159 -9.71 4.50 -12.92
N THR A 160 -10.70 4.18 -12.06
CA THR A 160 -10.57 4.40 -10.60
C THR A 160 -9.76 3.28 -9.94
N PRO A 161 -8.99 3.58 -8.87
CA PRO A 161 -8.31 2.55 -8.08
C PRO A 161 -9.25 1.46 -7.54
N ASN A 162 -10.47 1.80 -7.14
CA ASN A 162 -11.50 0.85 -6.73
C ASN A 162 -11.88 -0.09 -7.89
N ALA A 163 -12.15 0.45 -9.08
CA ALA A 163 -12.49 -0.36 -10.26
C ALA A 163 -11.35 -1.32 -10.61
N ARG A 164 -10.11 -0.83 -10.64
CA ARG A 164 -8.93 -1.66 -10.92
C ARG A 164 -8.70 -2.76 -9.88
N CYS A 165 -8.96 -2.48 -8.61
CA CYS A 165 -8.95 -3.52 -7.57
C CYS A 165 -10.02 -4.57 -7.80
N ARG A 166 -11.25 -4.16 -8.16
CA ARG A 166 -12.34 -5.06 -8.49
C ARG A 166 -12.02 -5.91 -9.72
N GLU A 167 -11.36 -5.35 -10.72
CA GLU A 167 -10.85 -6.10 -11.88
C GLU A 167 -9.87 -7.19 -11.45
N PHE A 168 -8.85 -6.86 -10.64
CA PHE A 168 -7.93 -7.87 -10.12
C PHE A 168 -8.61 -8.95 -9.29
N TYR A 169 -9.68 -8.60 -8.56
CA TYR A 169 -10.51 -9.56 -7.83
C TYR A 169 -11.30 -10.45 -8.80
N THR A 170 -11.95 -9.89 -9.81
CA THR A 170 -12.76 -10.64 -10.78
C THR A 170 -11.92 -11.53 -11.70
N ASP A 171 -10.71 -11.10 -12.06
CA ASP A 171 -9.75 -11.87 -12.87
C ASP A 171 -9.39 -13.23 -12.25
N VAL A 172 -9.61 -13.40 -10.94
CA VAL A 172 -9.31 -14.65 -10.21
C VAL A 172 -10.60 -15.29 -9.67
N SER A 173 -11.48 -14.51 -9.06
CA SER A 173 -12.72 -15.04 -8.47
C SER A 173 -13.71 -15.59 -9.50
N PHE A 174 -13.79 -15.00 -10.69
CA PHE A 174 -14.68 -15.52 -11.74
C PHE A 174 -14.16 -16.84 -12.33
N PRO A 175 -12.88 -16.96 -12.75
CA PRO A 175 -12.34 -18.26 -13.13
C PRO A 175 -12.42 -19.29 -12.00
N GLY A 176 -12.25 -18.88 -10.74
CA GLY A 176 -12.48 -19.74 -9.58
C GLY A 176 -13.92 -20.23 -9.44
N PHE A 177 -14.91 -19.37 -9.67
CA PHE A 177 -16.33 -19.74 -9.75
C PHE A 177 -16.60 -20.70 -10.91
N ALA A 178 -16.11 -20.38 -12.11
CA ALA A 178 -16.30 -21.21 -13.29
C ALA A 178 -15.62 -22.58 -13.17
N ALA A 179 -14.52 -22.65 -12.43
CA ALA A 179 -13.83 -23.90 -12.08
C ALA A 179 -14.52 -24.68 -10.93
N GLY A 180 -15.64 -24.20 -10.39
CA GLY A 180 -16.39 -24.84 -9.30
C GLY A 180 -15.75 -24.70 -7.91
N ARG A 181 -14.81 -23.77 -7.74
CA ARG A 181 -14.11 -23.50 -6.46
C ARG A 181 -14.78 -22.42 -5.60
N GLU A 182 -15.80 -21.74 -6.14
CA GLU A 182 -16.68 -20.82 -5.44
C GLU A 182 -18.12 -21.23 -5.70
N LYS A 183 -18.95 -21.26 -4.65
CA LYS A 183 -20.36 -21.64 -4.74
C LYS A 183 -21.29 -20.41 -4.77
N SER A 184 -20.79 -19.26 -4.33
CA SER A 184 -21.49 -17.99 -4.44
C SER A 184 -21.54 -17.53 -5.89
N ASP A 185 -22.71 -17.06 -6.36
CA ASP A 185 -22.85 -16.43 -7.68
C ASP A 185 -22.25 -15.01 -7.73
N GLU A 186 -21.73 -14.49 -6.61
CA GLU A 186 -21.20 -13.12 -6.51
C GLU A 186 -20.12 -12.81 -7.56
N PRO A 187 -19.09 -13.64 -7.81
CA PRO A 187 -18.10 -13.36 -8.86
C PRO A 187 -18.71 -13.23 -10.25
N CYS A 188 -19.73 -14.06 -10.56
CA CYS A 188 -20.46 -13.95 -11.82
C CYS A 188 -21.23 -12.63 -11.92
N ARG A 189 -21.92 -12.23 -10.85
CA ARG A 189 -22.67 -10.96 -10.82
C ARG A 189 -21.74 -9.75 -10.95
N LEU A 190 -20.54 -9.80 -10.39
CA LEU A 190 -19.53 -8.75 -10.55
C LEU A 190 -19.08 -8.61 -12.00
N VAL A 191 -18.79 -9.73 -12.68
CA VAL A 191 -18.44 -9.71 -14.12
C VAL A 191 -19.57 -9.12 -14.96
N LEU A 192 -20.82 -9.50 -14.69
CA LEU A 192 -21.98 -8.96 -15.41
C LEU A 192 -22.20 -7.46 -15.14
N ALA A 193 -21.85 -6.96 -13.95
CA ALA A 193 -21.99 -5.55 -13.60
C ALA A 193 -20.89 -4.66 -14.21
N GLY A 194 -19.72 -5.23 -14.50
CA GLY A 194 -18.57 -4.54 -15.11
C GLY A 194 -18.47 -4.68 -16.63
N SER A 195 -19.13 -5.66 -17.24
CA SER A 195 -19.05 -5.93 -18.68
C SER A 195 -20.25 -5.36 -19.45
N ASN A 196 -19.99 -4.83 -20.64
CA ASN A 196 -21.02 -4.45 -21.61
C ASN A 196 -21.87 -5.65 -22.10
N LEU A 197 -21.56 -6.88 -21.66
CA LEU A 197 -22.34 -8.08 -21.96
C LEU A 197 -23.77 -7.97 -21.42
N SER A 198 -23.99 -7.18 -20.36
CA SER A 198 -25.31 -6.91 -19.79
C SER A 198 -25.97 -5.62 -20.34
N GLU A 199 -25.18 -4.67 -20.85
CA GLU A 199 -25.66 -3.43 -21.45
C GLU A 199 -26.27 -3.70 -22.84
N GLY A 200 -27.54 -4.10 -22.83
CA GLY A 200 -28.30 -4.40 -24.04
C GLY A 200 -29.09 -5.71 -24.00
N ARG A 201 -29.37 -6.31 -22.83
CA ARG A 201 -30.32 -7.44 -22.64
C ARG A 201 -30.24 -8.54 -23.73
N ARG A 202 -29.04 -8.98 -24.16
CA ARG A 202 -28.91 -10.11 -25.10
C ARG A 202 -28.68 -11.45 -24.40
N VAL A 203 -28.12 -11.44 -23.19
CA VAL A 203 -27.91 -12.65 -22.37
C VAL A 203 -28.57 -12.46 -21.00
N PRO A 204 -29.52 -13.31 -20.59
CA PRO A 204 -30.07 -13.30 -19.24
C PRO A 204 -28.96 -13.60 -18.22
N GLY A 205 -28.70 -12.68 -17.29
CA GLY A 205 -27.59 -12.81 -16.33
C GLY A 205 -27.63 -14.10 -15.50
N ARG A 206 -28.83 -14.60 -15.17
CA ARG A 206 -29.00 -15.89 -14.50
C ARG A 206 -28.50 -17.06 -15.37
N GLU A 207 -28.90 -17.10 -16.64
CA GLU A 207 -28.48 -18.18 -17.56
C GLU A 207 -26.97 -18.14 -17.82
N PHE A 208 -26.37 -16.95 -17.80
CA PHE A 208 -24.93 -16.75 -17.88
C PHE A 208 -24.23 -17.33 -16.65
N CYS A 209 -24.70 -17.03 -15.44
CA CYS A 209 -24.10 -17.59 -14.23
C CYS A 209 -24.29 -19.11 -14.13
N GLU A 210 -25.44 -19.64 -14.50
CA GLU A 210 -25.68 -21.09 -14.58
C GLU A 210 -24.75 -21.76 -15.61
N ALA A 211 -24.48 -21.11 -16.74
CA ALA A 211 -23.53 -21.59 -17.73
C ALA A 211 -22.09 -21.54 -17.20
N ALA A 212 -21.70 -20.43 -16.60
CA ALA A 212 -20.36 -20.25 -16.06
C ALA A 212 -20.07 -21.24 -14.94
N ALA A 213 -21.05 -21.53 -14.07
CA ALA A 213 -20.94 -22.55 -13.02
C ALA A 213 -20.71 -23.97 -13.57
N ALA A 214 -21.09 -24.25 -14.82
CA ALA A 214 -20.83 -25.53 -15.48
C ALA A 214 -19.42 -25.62 -16.09
N GLY A 215 -18.68 -24.52 -16.14
CA GLY A 215 -17.36 -24.41 -16.75
C GLY A 215 -17.24 -23.24 -17.70
N GLN A 216 -16.01 -22.81 -17.95
CA GLN A 216 -15.71 -21.82 -18.99
C GLN A 216 -15.77 -22.46 -20.40
N GLU A 217 -15.60 -23.78 -20.48
CA GLU A 217 -15.76 -24.56 -21.70
C GLU A 217 -17.20 -24.48 -22.23
N GLY A 218 -17.37 -23.86 -23.39
CA GLY A 218 -18.67 -23.72 -24.03
C GLY A 218 -19.53 -22.58 -23.48
N LEU A 219 -19.06 -21.80 -22.50
CA LEU A 219 -19.77 -20.64 -21.95
C LEU A 219 -20.15 -19.64 -23.04
N CYS A 220 -19.18 -19.20 -23.84
CA CYS A 220 -19.43 -18.27 -24.94
C CYS A 220 -20.24 -18.93 -26.08
N ASP A 221 -20.04 -20.21 -26.33
CA ASP A 221 -20.72 -20.94 -27.40
C ASP A 221 -22.22 -21.12 -27.12
N LYS A 222 -22.60 -21.25 -25.84
CA LYS A 222 -24.01 -21.27 -25.40
C LYS A 222 -24.79 -20.04 -25.88
N PHE A 223 -24.13 -18.89 -25.93
CA PHE A 223 -24.76 -17.62 -26.31
C PHE A 223 -24.49 -17.22 -27.77
N ALA A 224 -23.72 -18.02 -28.53
CA ALA A 224 -23.44 -17.77 -29.94
C ALA A 224 -24.68 -17.52 -30.82
N PRO A 225 -25.85 -18.16 -30.60
CA PRO A 225 -27.06 -17.85 -31.36
C PRO A 225 -27.65 -16.45 -31.11
N SER A 226 -27.28 -15.82 -30.00
CA SER A 226 -27.88 -14.57 -29.50
C SER A 226 -26.97 -13.34 -29.63
N ILE A 227 -25.75 -13.53 -30.12
CA ILE A 227 -24.73 -12.47 -30.23
C ILE A 227 -24.05 -12.52 -31.61
N SER A 228 -23.45 -11.40 -32.04
CA SER A 228 -22.71 -11.32 -33.31
C SER A 228 -21.41 -12.15 -33.27
N ARG A 229 -20.79 -12.39 -34.43
CA ARG A 229 -19.49 -13.09 -34.49
C ARG A 229 -18.39 -12.30 -33.77
N GLU A 230 -18.43 -10.99 -33.87
CA GLU A 230 -17.50 -10.08 -33.19
C GLU A 230 -17.70 -10.15 -31.67
N GLU A 231 -18.94 -10.13 -31.20
CA GLU A 231 -19.28 -10.28 -29.77
C GLU A 231 -18.86 -11.66 -29.23
N LEU A 232 -19.05 -12.72 -30.02
CA LEU A 232 -18.59 -14.07 -29.68
C LEU A 232 -17.06 -14.13 -29.57
N ALA A 233 -16.33 -13.50 -30.50
CA ALA A 233 -14.87 -13.42 -30.46
C ALA A 233 -14.39 -12.62 -29.23
N GLN A 234 -15.07 -11.52 -28.88
CA GLN A 234 -14.79 -10.75 -27.66
C GLN A 234 -15.06 -11.57 -26.40
N CYS A 235 -16.17 -12.31 -26.36
CA CYS A 235 -16.47 -13.22 -25.26
C CYS A 235 -15.35 -14.24 -25.08
N ARG A 236 -14.91 -14.90 -26.16
CA ARG A 236 -13.84 -15.90 -26.11
C ARG A 236 -12.48 -15.32 -25.71
N ARG A 237 -12.17 -14.07 -26.06
CA ARG A 237 -10.95 -13.39 -25.58
C ARG A 237 -11.01 -13.00 -24.11
N PHE A 238 -12.20 -12.62 -23.64
CA PHE A 238 -12.41 -12.25 -22.24
C PHE A 238 -12.50 -13.49 -21.33
N LEU A 239 -13.15 -14.55 -21.81
CA LEU A 239 -13.37 -15.82 -21.11
C LEU A 239 -12.81 -16.99 -21.92
N PRO A 240 -11.48 -17.05 -22.12
CA PRO A 240 -10.86 -18.09 -22.94
C PRO A 240 -10.96 -19.46 -22.27
N ALA A 241 -11.33 -20.48 -23.05
CA ALA A 241 -11.37 -21.86 -22.60
C ALA A 241 -10.23 -22.70 -23.20
N ARG A 242 -9.56 -22.19 -24.24
CA ARG A 242 -8.44 -22.82 -24.95
C ARG A 242 -7.50 -21.77 -25.52
N LYS A 243 -6.26 -22.18 -25.81
CA LYS A 243 -5.22 -21.29 -26.38
C LYS A 243 -5.64 -20.64 -27.71
N ASP A 244 -6.41 -21.37 -28.52
CA ASP A 244 -6.89 -20.88 -29.82
C ASP A 244 -7.83 -19.67 -29.71
N ASP A 245 -8.50 -19.50 -28.57
CA ASP A 245 -9.37 -18.34 -28.31
C ASP A 245 -8.53 -17.04 -28.18
N CYS A 246 -7.25 -17.17 -27.81
CA CYS A 246 -6.35 -16.06 -27.50
C CYS A 246 -5.38 -15.71 -28.63
N GLY A 247 -5.00 -16.67 -29.47
CA GLY A 247 -3.91 -16.45 -30.44
C GLY A 247 -2.62 -16.01 -29.73
N SER A 248 -2.10 -14.82 -30.05
CA SER A 248 -0.92 -14.23 -29.42
C SER A 248 -1.23 -13.17 -28.36
N ASP A 249 -2.49 -13.00 -27.95
CA ASP A 249 -2.90 -12.04 -26.93
C ASP A 249 -2.44 -12.51 -25.54
N GLY A 250 -1.43 -11.83 -24.99
CA GLY A 250 -0.84 -12.18 -23.70
C GLY A 250 -1.79 -12.00 -22.50
N GLU A 251 -2.73 -11.06 -22.57
CA GLU A 251 -3.71 -10.84 -21.51
C GLU A 251 -4.74 -11.97 -21.51
N CYS A 252 -5.23 -12.34 -22.70
CA CYS A 252 -6.10 -13.51 -22.86
C CYS A 252 -5.40 -14.79 -22.40
N LEU A 253 -4.14 -15.02 -22.81
CA LEU A 253 -3.38 -16.19 -22.36
C LEU A 253 -3.18 -16.22 -20.84
N SER A 254 -3.02 -15.04 -20.21
CA SER A 254 -2.93 -14.94 -18.75
C SER A 254 -4.26 -15.31 -18.08
N ARG A 255 -5.40 -14.85 -18.61
CA ARG A 255 -6.73 -15.25 -18.12
C ARG A 255 -6.97 -16.75 -18.25
N LEU A 256 -6.58 -17.33 -19.39
CA LEU A 256 -6.66 -18.77 -19.61
C LEU A 256 -5.82 -19.53 -18.57
N ALA A 257 -4.58 -19.11 -18.33
CA ALA A 257 -3.69 -19.74 -17.35
C ALA A 257 -4.26 -19.64 -15.92
N VAL A 258 -4.90 -18.53 -15.55
CA VAL A 258 -5.60 -18.41 -14.27
C VAL A 258 -6.76 -19.40 -14.19
N TYR A 259 -7.57 -19.54 -15.25
CA TYR A 259 -8.66 -20.52 -15.28
C TYR A 259 -8.15 -21.96 -15.15
N GLU A 260 -7.13 -22.35 -15.92
CA GLU A 260 -6.51 -23.67 -15.85
C GLU A 260 -5.95 -23.97 -14.46
N ALA A 261 -5.28 -22.99 -13.84
CA ALA A 261 -4.76 -23.09 -12.48
C ALA A 261 -5.88 -23.28 -11.44
N MET A 262 -7.00 -22.55 -11.55
CA MET A 262 -8.16 -22.70 -10.67
C MET A 262 -8.84 -24.06 -10.82
N LYS A 263 -8.97 -24.53 -12.05
CA LYS A 263 -9.49 -25.86 -12.37
C LYS A 263 -8.61 -26.95 -11.75
N ALA A 264 -7.30 -26.86 -11.94
CA ALA A 264 -6.31 -27.76 -11.33
C ALA A 264 -6.24 -27.62 -9.80
N GLY A 265 -6.61 -26.47 -9.24
CA GLY A 265 -6.41 -26.15 -7.83
C GLY A 265 -4.93 -25.91 -7.49
N ASP A 266 -4.14 -25.45 -8.46
CA ASP A 266 -2.70 -25.24 -8.31
C ASP A 266 -2.36 -23.75 -8.49
N ALA A 267 -2.06 -23.08 -7.38
CA ALA A 267 -1.65 -21.68 -7.39
C ALA A 267 -0.31 -21.44 -8.11
N ALA A 268 0.59 -22.44 -8.16
CA ALA A 268 1.89 -22.29 -8.80
C ALA A 268 1.78 -22.19 -10.33
N ALA A 269 0.74 -22.80 -10.90
CA ALA A 269 0.40 -22.73 -12.33
C ALA A 269 -0.18 -21.38 -12.75
N CYS A 270 -0.62 -20.52 -11.82
CA CYS A 270 -1.04 -19.16 -12.16
C CYS A 270 0.15 -18.34 -12.68
N PRO A 271 -0.11 -17.38 -13.60
CA PRO A 271 0.88 -16.39 -14.00
C PRO A 271 1.49 -15.69 -12.79
N GLU A 272 2.76 -15.30 -12.89
CA GLU A 272 3.52 -14.71 -11.77
C GLU A 272 2.78 -13.53 -11.11
N ASP A 273 2.19 -12.66 -11.94
CA ASP A 273 1.42 -11.48 -11.53
C ASP A 273 0.13 -11.78 -10.75
N TYR A 274 -0.39 -13.02 -10.86
CA TYR A 274 -1.61 -13.48 -10.21
C TYR A 274 -1.36 -14.58 -9.17
N ARG A 275 -0.13 -15.09 -9.05
CA ARG A 275 0.21 -16.22 -8.17
C ARG A 275 -0.20 -15.98 -6.71
N GLY A 276 0.02 -14.76 -6.21
CA GLY A 276 -0.38 -14.37 -4.85
C GLY A 276 -1.89 -14.41 -4.64
N GLN A 277 -2.64 -13.85 -5.59
CA GLN A 277 -4.10 -13.80 -5.61
C GLN A 277 -4.71 -15.20 -5.76
N CYS A 278 -4.16 -16.03 -6.66
CA CYS A 278 -4.58 -17.41 -6.83
C CYS A 278 -4.33 -18.24 -5.56
N GLY A 279 -3.16 -18.09 -4.96
CA GLY A 279 -2.83 -18.72 -3.68
C GLY A 279 -3.77 -18.30 -2.56
N ALA A 280 -4.12 -17.02 -2.50
CA ALA A 280 -5.04 -16.47 -1.50
C ALA A 280 -6.43 -17.05 -1.66
N PHE A 281 -6.95 -17.05 -2.90
CA PHE A 281 -8.25 -17.63 -3.22
C PHE A 281 -8.30 -19.12 -2.86
N LEU A 282 -7.34 -19.92 -3.36
CA LEU A 282 -7.35 -21.38 -3.19
C LEU A 282 -7.13 -21.82 -1.74
N SER A 283 -6.28 -21.11 -0.98
CA SER A 283 -5.99 -21.45 0.42
C SER A 283 -6.94 -20.80 1.43
N GLY A 284 -7.68 -19.74 1.04
CA GLY A 284 -8.46 -18.93 1.96
C GLY A 284 -7.60 -18.14 2.97
N SER A 285 -6.33 -17.91 2.65
CA SER A 285 -5.34 -17.30 3.56
C SER A 285 -4.72 -16.04 2.96
N GLU A 286 -4.55 -15.02 3.79
CA GLU A 286 -3.85 -13.78 3.44
C GLU A 286 -2.33 -13.96 3.34
N ALA A 287 -1.79 -15.13 3.71
CA ALA A 287 -0.35 -15.38 3.74
C ALA A 287 0.34 -15.13 2.40
N SER A 288 -0.30 -15.46 1.28
CA SER A 288 0.24 -15.21 -0.06
C SER A 288 0.18 -13.74 -0.49
N CYS A 289 -0.58 -12.89 0.23
CA CYS A 289 -0.67 -11.46 -0.02
C CYS A 289 0.50 -10.69 0.60
N SER A 290 1.30 -11.30 1.49
CA SER A 290 2.42 -10.64 2.17
C SER A 290 3.47 -10.11 1.20
N VAL A 291 3.70 -10.79 0.07
CA VAL A 291 4.66 -10.34 -0.95
C VAL A 291 4.23 -9.01 -1.57
N LEU A 292 2.93 -8.84 -1.82
CA LEU A 292 2.36 -7.58 -2.32
C LEU A 292 2.47 -6.48 -1.27
N LEU A 293 2.29 -6.81 0.01
CA LEU A 293 2.45 -5.87 1.13
C LEU A 293 3.90 -5.39 1.28
N VAL A 294 4.88 -6.29 1.16
CA VAL A 294 6.31 -5.94 1.18
C VAL A 294 6.67 -5.07 -0.03
N LYS A 295 6.18 -5.42 -1.23
CA LYS A 295 6.38 -4.61 -2.43
C LYS A 295 5.77 -3.22 -2.29
N LEU A 296 4.56 -3.13 -1.75
CA LEU A 296 3.87 -1.88 -1.47
C LEU A 296 4.69 -0.99 -0.54
N GLY A 297 5.22 -1.57 0.55
CA GLY A 297 6.12 -0.87 1.46
C GLY A 297 7.36 -0.35 0.74
N ALA A 298 8.07 -1.22 0.00
CA ALA A 298 9.27 -0.82 -0.73
C ALA A 298 9.02 0.32 -1.73
N ASP A 299 8.01 0.17 -2.60
CA ASP A 299 7.64 1.18 -3.61
C ASP A 299 7.23 2.50 -2.94
N TYR A 300 6.42 2.44 -1.86
CA TYR A 300 5.98 3.64 -1.14
C TYR A 300 7.17 4.43 -0.57
N CYS A 301 8.08 3.74 0.13
CA CYS A 301 9.17 4.42 0.83
C CYS A 301 10.23 4.95 -0.17
N GLU A 302 10.43 4.28 -1.31
CA GLU A 302 11.21 4.81 -2.42
C GLU A 302 10.60 6.11 -2.97
N TYR A 303 9.29 6.12 -3.24
CA TYR A 303 8.61 7.29 -3.79
C TYR A 303 8.52 8.45 -2.81
N LEU A 304 8.33 8.15 -1.52
CA LEU A 304 8.36 9.16 -0.46
C LEU A 304 9.75 9.82 -0.37
N ALA A 305 10.84 9.04 -0.36
CA ALA A 305 12.19 9.57 -0.34
C ALA A 305 12.48 10.41 -1.60
N GLY A 306 12.01 9.95 -2.77
CA GLY A 306 12.09 10.70 -4.03
C GLY A 306 11.34 12.02 -3.98
N ALA A 307 10.11 12.03 -3.45
CA ALA A 307 9.29 13.22 -3.28
C ALA A 307 9.93 14.21 -2.31
N GLN A 308 10.41 13.75 -1.15
CA GLN A 308 11.13 14.56 -0.16
C GLN A 308 12.37 15.20 -0.78
N LYS A 309 13.18 14.46 -1.54
CA LYS A 309 14.36 15.02 -2.23
C LYS A 309 13.98 16.11 -3.23
N ARG A 310 12.91 15.91 -4.03
CA ARG A 310 12.42 16.90 -5.00
C ARG A 310 11.89 18.16 -4.30
N ALA A 311 11.24 17.99 -3.16
CA ALA A 311 10.69 19.06 -2.34
C ALA A 311 11.71 19.66 -1.34
N ARG A 312 13.01 19.36 -1.48
CA ARG A 312 14.09 19.82 -0.56
C ARG A 312 13.83 19.49 0.92
N GLY A 313 13.19 18.37 1.20
CA GLY A 313 12.84 17.91 2.54
C GLY A 313 11.42 18.26 2.99
N TYR A 314 10.71 19.13 2.26
CA TYR A 314 9.38 19.62 2.62
C TYR A 314 8.25 18.96 1.81
N ALA A 315 8.40 17.68 1.47
CA ALA A 315 7.32 16.98 0.78
C ALA A 315 6.10 16.95 1.69
N GLY A 316 5.02 17.54 1.20
CA GLY A 316 3.75 17.56 1.90
C GLY A 316 3.38 18.81 2.66
N LEU A 317 4.14 19.89 2.51
CA LEU A 317 3.68 21.19 3.01
C LEU A 317 2.86 21.91 1.93
N SER A 318 1.78 22.59 2.34
CA SER A 318 1.08 23.57 1.52
C SER A 318 2.03 24.71 1.13
N PRO A 319 1.71 25.54 0.12
CA PRO A 319 2.51 26.73 -0.18
C PRO A 319 2.72 27.65 1.03
N GLU A 320 1.70 27.76 1.89
CA GLU A 320 1.74 28.52 3.13
C GLU A 320 2.63 27.86 4.19
N GLU A 321 2.44 26.55 4.43
CA GLU A 321 3.25 25.77 5.37
C GLU A 321 4.73 25.69 4.93
N LEU A 322 4.97 25.62 3.61
CA LEU A 322 6.30 25.64 3.03
C LEU A 322 6.97 26.99 3.25
N LYS A 323 6.22 28.08 3.07
CA LYS A 323 6.73 29.43 3.31
C LYS A 323 7.09 29.62 4.79
N GLU A 324 6.26 29.14 5.69
CA GLU A 324 6.51 29.16 7.13
C GLU A 324 7.72 28.28 7.51
N ALA A 325 7.80 27.05 7.01
CA ALA A 325 8.90 26.15 7.30
C ALA A 325 10.24 26.66 6.73
N LEU A 326 10.23 27.32 5.56
CA LEU A 326 11.40 27.98 5.00
C LEU A 326 11.80 29.22 5.83
N ALA A 327 10.83 29.96 6.37
CA ALA A 327 11.11 31.09 7.26
C ALA A 327 11.74 30.60 8.58
N ASN A 328 11.19 29.55 9.18
CA ASN A 328 11.71 28.95 10.40
C ASN A 328 13.10 28.34 10.21
N ASP A 329 13.37 27.67 9.08
CA ASP A 329 14.70 27.13 8.76
C ASP A 329 15.73 28.25 8.51
N ALA A 330 15.31 29.35 7.89
CA ALA A 330 16.16 30.53 7.72
C ALA A 330 16.49 31.18 9.08
N GLU A 331 15.50 31.33 9.97
CA GLU A 331 15.70 31.86 11.32
C GLU A 331 16.61 30.95 12.16
N ALA A 332 16.38 29.64 12.12
CA ALA A 332 17.21 28.65 12.81
C ALA A 332 18.68 28.69 12.35
N LYS A 333 18.92 28.88 11.04
CA LYS A 333 20.29 29.05 10.51
C LYS A 333 20.95 30.34 10.99
N VAL A 334 20.19 31.44 11.09
CA VAL A 334 20.70 32.71 11.63
C VAL A 334 21.05 32.56 13.11
N LEU A 335 20.19 31.91 13.90
CA LEU A 335 20.45 31.62 15.31
C LEU A 335 21.69 30.72 15.49
N ALA A 336 21.77 29.61 14.75
CA ALA A 336 22.90 28.70 14.81
C ALA A 336 24.23 29.39 14.44
N ALA A 337 24.23 30.24 13.40
CA ALA A 337 25.42 31.01 13.01
C ALA A 337 25.84 32.01 14.10
N ARG A 338 24.87 32.62 14.81
CA ARG A 338 25.14 33.52 15.93
C ARG A 338 25.74 32.78 17.13
N GLU A 339 25.18 31.64 17.49
CA GLU A 339 25.72 30.78 18.56
C GLU A 339 27.14 30.28 18.23
N GLU A 340 27.40 29.91 16.97
CA GLU A 340 28.74 29.54 16.52
C GLU A 340 29.72 30.73 16.63
N ALA A 341 29.29 31.94 16.27
CA ALA A 341 30.12 33.14 16.41
C ALA A 341 30.40 33.50 17.88
N GLU A 342 29.40 33.39 18.76
CA GLU A 342 29.55 33.65 20.20
C GLU A 342 30.45 32.59 20.87
N SER A 343 30.28 31.31 20.54
CA SER A 343 31.15 30.23 21.06
C SER A 343 32.60 30.39 20.61
N LYS A 344 32.85 30.81 19.35
CA LYS A 344 34.19 31.15 18.88
C LYS A 344 34.80 32.31 19.67
N LYS A 345 34.05 33.39 19.91
CA LYS A 345 34.51 34.52 20.74
C LYS A 345 34.87 34.08 22.16
N VAL A 346 34.01 33.30 22.82
CA VAL A 346 34.28 32.79 24.16
C VAL A 346 35.53 31.91 24.18
N THR A 347 35.70 31.05 23.18
CA THR A 347 36.87 30.17 23.06
C THR A 347 38.16 30.98 22.84
N GLU A 348 38.12 32.03 22.03
CA GLU A 348 39.24 32.95 21.82
C GLU A 348 39.60 33.72 23.09
N GLU A 349 38.61 34.23 23.82
CA GLU A 349 38.82 34.91 25.10
C GLU A 349 39.40 33.96 26.16
N LEU A 350 38.90 32.73 26.21
CA LEU A 350 39.39 31.70 27.13
C LEU A 350 40.83 31.30 26.78
N ASN A 351 41.14 31.11 25.50
CA ASN A 351 42.51 30.89 25.02
C ASN A 351 43.45 32.06 25.36
N LYS A 352 42.98 33.29 25.22
CA LYS A 352 43.75 34.49 25.58
C LYS A 352 44.01 34.55 27.10
N ARG A 353 43.00 34.25 27.92
CA ARG A 353 43.16 34.15 29.38
C ARG A 353 44.11 33.02 29.79
N VAL A 354 44.03 31.86 29.15
CA VAL A 354 44.94 30.73 29.41
C VAL A 354 46.38 31.09 29.02
N ARG A 355 46.60 31.76 27.87
CA ARG A 355 47.94 32.24 27.47
C ARG A 355 48.52 33.24 28.48
N ARG A 356 47.70 34.17 28.98
CA ARG A 356 48.08 35.10 30.06
C ARG A 356 48.44 34.37 31.35
N MET A 357 47.63 33.40 31.78
CA MET A 357 47.90 32.63 33.01
C MET A 357 49.14 31.72 32.89
N MET A 358 49.49 31.27 31.68
CA MET A 358 50.70 30.48 31.43
C MET A 358 51.96 31.34 31.20
N GLY A 359 51.89 32.66 31.38
CA GLY A 359 53.05 33.56 31.26
C GLY A 359 53.64 33.62 29.85
N ARG A 360 52.82 33.41 28.81
CA ARG A 360 53.22 33.44 27.39
C ARG A 360 52.67 34.65 26.63
N GLU A 361 52.58 35.82 27.28
CA GLU A 361 52.46 37.11 26.57
C GLU A 361 53.84 37.74 26.41
#